data_AF-A0A7J7SD62-F1
#
_entry.id   AF-A0A7J7SD62-F1
#
_cell.length_a   1.000
_cell.length_b   1.000
_cell.length_c   1.000
_cell.angle_alpha   90.00
_cell.angle_beta   90.00
_cell.angle_gamma   90.00
#
_symmetry.space_group_name_H-M   'P 1'
#
loop_
_entity.id
_entity.type
_entity.pdbx_description
1 polymer ?
#
loop_
_entity_poly.entity_id
_entity_poly.type
_entity_poly.pdbx_seq_one_letter_code
_entity_poly.pdbx_strand_id
1 'polypeptide(L)'
;MLKETSATRTMKSHQVIVSRISREELEDRFLRLHDENMLLKQHARKQEDKIKRMATKLIRLVNDKKRYERAGGGPKRLGRDVELEEMIEQLQEKAQGLERQNEALKTRLISARQQPQAPGGRQAPHSYAQPRGNAGRRKASESAGAQDCPRKGKAQRPRILS
;
A
#
# COMPACT_ATOMS: atom_id res chain seq x y z
N MET A 1 32.98 7.20 -33.10
CA MET A 1 32.32 7.90 -34.23
C MET A 1 30.79 7.87 -34.14
N LEU A 2 30.06 6.80 -34.51
CA LEU A 2 28.57 6.84 -34.56
C LEU A 2 27.86 7.10 -33.21
N LYS A 3 28.30 6.48 -32.10
CA LYS A 3 27.72 6.71 -30.75
C LYS A 3 27.96 8.13 -30.22
N GLU A 4 29.05 8.73 -30.67
CA GLU A 4 29.51 10.04 -30.21
C GLU A 4 28.74 11.17 -30.92
N THR A 5 28.45 10.97 -32.21
CA THR A 5 27.56 11.85 -32.99
C THR A 5 26.10 11.77 -32.52
N SER A 6 25.63 10.61 -32.03
CA SER A 6 24.28 10.50 -31.46
C SER A 6 24.16 11.18 -30.10
N ALA A 7 25.17 11.02 -29.23
CA ALA A 7 25.18 11.64 -27.90
C ALA A 7 25.27 13.17 -27.97
N THR A 8 26.07 13.71 -28.90
CA THR A 8 26.14 15.16 -29.13
C THR A 8 24.85 15.71 -29.70
N ARG A 9 24.14 14.97 -30.56
CA ARG A 9 22.84 15.38 -31.09
C ARG A 9 21.75 15.38 -30.02
N THR A 10 21.72 14.39 -29.13
CA THR A 10 20.78 14.38 -27.99
C THR A 10 21.07 15.50 -26.99
N MET A 11 22.35 15.79 -26.72
CA MET A 11 22.77 16.89 -25.85
C MET A 11 22.36 18.25 -26.39
N LYS A 12 22.54 18.51 -27.69
CA LYS A 12 22.09 19.75 -28.35
C LYS A 12 20.58 19.92 -28.30
N SER A 13 19.82 18.85 -28.55
CA SER A 13 18.35 18.87 -28.43
C SER A 13 17.90 19.15 -27.00
N HIS A 14 18.56 18.53 -26.01
CA HIS A 14 18.30 18.80 -24.60
C HIS A 14 18.58 20.26 -24.24
N GLN A 15 19.68 20.84 -24.74
CA GLN A 15 20.03 22.22 -24.45
C GLN A 15 18.97 23.19 -24.99
N VAL A 16 18.46 22.97 -26.20
CA VAL A 16 17.37 23.78 -26.78
C VAL A 16 16.08 23.68 -25.97
N ILE A 17 15.76 22.49 -25.45
CA ILE A 17 14.59 22.29 -24.59
C ILE A 17 14.76 23.03 -23.26
N VAL A 18 15.94 22.91 -22.63
CA VAL A 18 16.25 23.56 -21.35
C VAL A 18 16.23 25.09 -21.48
N SER A 19 16.70 25.65 -22.60
CA SER A 19 16.65 27.11 -22.84
C SER A 19 15.24 27.70 -22.98
N ARG A 20 14.22 26.86 -23.20
CA ARG A 20 12.81 27.28 -23.35
C ARG A 20 11.96 27.09 -22.10
N ILE A 21 12.53 26.47 -21.06
CA ILE A 21 11.86 26.15 -19.79
C ILE A 21 12.21 27.24 -18.78
N SER A 22 11.23 27.67 -17.97
CA SER A 22 11.51 28.64 -16.91
C SER A 22 12.42 28.02 -15.83
N ARG A 23 13.15 28.86 -15.10
CA ARG A 23 14.01 28.37 -14.01
C ARG A 23 13.22 27.56 -12.97
N GLU A 24 12.03 28.03 -12.61
CA GLU A 24 11.12 27.37 -11.66
C GLU A 24 10.68 25.98 -12.17
N GLU A 25 10.25 25.89 -13.43
CA GLU A 25 9.86 24.60 -14.04
C GLU A 25 11.02 23.61 -14.12
N LEU A 26 12.24 24.10 -14.31
CA LEU A 26 13.45 23.28 -14.34
C LEU A 26 13.79 22.73 -12.95
N GLU A 27 13.72 23.57 -11.91
CA GLU A 27 13.93 23.18 -10.51
C GLU A 27 12.91 22.14 -10.06
N ASP A 28 11.63 22.34 -10.39
CA ASP A 28 10.54 21.38 -10.12
C ASP A 28 10.77 20.04 -10.80
N ARG A 29 11.17 20.05 -12.08
CA ARG A 29 11.52 18.81 -12.81
C ARG A 29 12.71 18.11 -12.19
N PHE A 30 13.75 18.87 -11.82
CA PHE A 30 14.93 18.32 -11.17
C PHE A 30 14.57 17.64 -9.86
N LEU A 31 13.75 18.28 -9.01
CA LEU A 31 13.35 17.72 -7.71
C LEU A 31 12.57 16.42 -7.87
N ARG A 32 11.57 16.37 -8.76
CA ARG A 32 10.80 15.15 -9.04
C ARG A 32 11.68 14.03 -9.59
N LEU A 33 12.57 14.35 -10.54
CA LEU A 33 13.48 13.37 -11.12
C LEU A 33 14.46 12.84 -10.07
N HIS A 34 14.94 13.71 -9.18
CA HIS A 34 15.83 13.32 -8.09
C HIS A 34 15.15 12.34 -7.14
N ASP A 35 13.91 12.61 -6.74
CA ASP A 35 13.13 11.72 -5.87
C ASP A 35 12.85 10.37 -6.54
N GLU A 36 12.48 10.37 -7.82
CA GLU A 36 12.33 9.14 -8.61
C GLU A 36 13.63 8.35 -8.69
N ASN A 37 14.76 9.02 -8.93
CA ASN A 37 16.07 8.40 -9.01
C ASN A 37 16.49 7.78 -7.66
N MET A 38 16.16 8.44 -6.54
CA MET A 38 16.36 7.90 -5.20
C MET A 38 15.53 6.64 -4.96
N LEU A 39 14.26 6.63 -5.39
CA LEU A 39 13.40 5.45 -5.29
C LEU A 39 13.93 4.29 -6.15
N LEU A 40 14.36 4.57 -7.39
CA LEU A 40 14.96 3.58 -8.28
C LEU A 40 16.24 2.97 -7.68
N LYS A 41 17.14 3.80 -7.13
CA LYS A 41 18.35 3.32 -6.42
C LYS A 41 17.99 2.44 -5.23
N GLN A 42 16.95 2.79 -4.47
CA GLN A 42 16.49 1.98 -3.36
C GLN A 42 15.97 0.62 -3.84
N HIS A 43 15.17 0.58 -4.90
CA HIS A 43 14.69 -0.68 -5.48
C HIS A 43 15.83 -1.53 -6.04
N ALA A 44 16.80 -0.92 -6.73
CA ALA A 44 17.97 -1.62 -7.25
C ALA A 44 18.78 -2.29 -6.13
N ARG A 45 19.06 -1.56 -5.04
CA ARG A 45 19.76 -2.11 -3.86
C ARG A 45 18.99 -3.28 -3.24
N LYS A 46 17.67 -3.15 -3.08
CA LYS A 46 16.82 -4.25 -2.57
C LYS A 46 16.90 -5.50 -3.44
N GLN A 47 16.88 -5.34 -4.77
CA GLN A 47 17.02 -6.46 -5.69
C GLN A 47 18.41 -7.07 -5.64
N GLU A 48 19.45 -6.26 -5.56
CA GLU A 48 20.84 -6.73 -5.41
C GLU A 48 21.01 -7.59 -4.16
N ASP A 49 20.46 -7.14 -3.02
CA ASP A 49 20.51 -7.90 -1.77
C ASP A 49 19.74 -9.22 -1.88
N LYS A 50 18.62 -9.24 -2.61
CA LYS A 50 17.86 -10.48 -2.89
C LYS A 50 18.68 -11.45 -3.73
N ILE A 51 19.34 -10.97 -4.80
CA ILE A 51 20.22 -11.78 -5.64
C ILE A 51 21.37 -12.37 -4.82
N LYS A 52 22.01 -11.57 -3.95
CA LYS A 52 23.07 -12.05 -3.05
C LYS A 52 22.57 -13.16 -2.12
N ARG A 53 21.39 -13.00 -1.51
CA ARG A 53 20.78 -14.04 -0.68
C ARG A 53 20.51 -15.32 -1.48
N MET A 54 19.92 -15.20 -2.67
CA MET A 54 19.67 -16.34 -3.55
C MET A 54 20.96 -17.07 -3.95
N ALA A 55 22.02 -16.33 -4.26
CA ALA A 55 23.32 -16.91 -4.59
C ALA A 55 23.87 -17.76 -3.43
N THR A 56 23.82 -17.25 -2.20
CA THR A 56 24.23 -18.00 -1.00
C THR A 56 23.38 -19.26 -0.80
N LYS A 57 22.06 -19.17 -0.97
CA LYS A 57 21.17 -20.33 -0.87
C LYS A 57 21.48 -21.39 -1.92
N LEU A 58 21.74 -20.98 -3.16
CA LEU A 58 22.09 -21.90 -4.24
C LEU A 58 23.42 -22.60 -3.95
N ILE A 59 24.43 -21.88 -3.45
CA ILE A 59 25.70 -22.48 -3.03
C ILE A 59 25.48 -23.54 -1.95
N ARG A 60 24.67 -23.24 -0.91
CA ARG A 60 24.32 -24.19 0.15
C ARG A 60 23.62 -25.43 -0.41
N LEU A 61 22.57 -25.24 -1.21
CA LEU A 61 21.82 -26.31 -1.86
C LEU A 61 22.71 -27.24 -2.69
N VAL A 62 23.59 -26.68 -3.52
CA VAL A 62 24.51 -27.46 -4.36
C VAL A 62 25.49 -28.27 -3.50
N ASN A 63 26.02 -27.66 -2.43
CA ASN A 63 26.93 -28.34 -1.51
C ASN A 63 26.23 -29.46 -0.75
N ASP A 64 25.04 -29.21 -0.22
CA ASP A 64 24.31 -30.19 0.55
C ASP A 64 23.85 -31.36 -0.32
N LYS A 65 23.42 -31.09 -1.56
CA LYS A 65 23.13 -32.13 -2.56
C LYS A 65 24.35 -33.03 -2.80
N LYS A 66 25.54 -32.45 -3.02
CA LYS A 66 26.79 -33.22 -3.20
C LYS A 66 27.13 -34.06 -1.97
N ARG A 67 26.90 -33.54 -0.75
CA ARG A 67 27.12 -34.30 0.49
C ARG A 67 26.10 -35.43 0.63
N TYR A 68 24.85 -35.19 0.25
CA TYR A 68 23.76 -36.16 0.32
C TYR A 68 23.95 -37.34 -0.62
N GLU A 69 24.35 -37.06 -1.86
CA GLU A 69 24.70 -38.07 -2.86
C GLU A 69 25.87 -38.95 -2.40
N ARG A 70 26.86 -38.36 -1.72
CA ARG A 70 28.01 -39.11 -1.16
C ARG A 70 27.65 -39.93 0.09
N ALA A 71 26.69 -39.46 0.89
CA ALA A 71 26.33 -40.08 2.16
C ALA A 71 25.19 -41.11 2.06
N GLY A 72 24.66 -41.38 0.86
CA GLY A 72 23.61 -42.39 0.64
C GLY A 72 22.26 -42.06 1.28
N GLY A 73 21.97 -40.79 1.56
CA GLY A 73 20.69 -40.37 2.14
C GLY A 73 19.54 -40.42 1.12
N GLY A 74 18.34 -40.83 1.54
CA GLY A 74 17.16 -40.95 0.68
C GLY A 74 16.33 -39.67 0.43
N PRO A 75 15.62 -39.51 -0.69
CA PRO A 75 15.42 -38.25 -1.43
C PRO A 75 14.78 -37.01 -0.76
N LYS A 76 14.25 -37.05 0.47
CA LYS A 76 13.16 -36.15 0.90
C LYS A 76 13.48 -35.07 1.94
N ARG A 77 14.62 -35.12 2.66
CA ARG A 77 14.85 -34.18 3.78
C ARG A 77 15.39 -32.81 3.39
N LEU A 78 16.16 -32.72 2.31
CA LEU A 78 16.86 -31.49 1.92
C LEU A 78 15.97 -30.42 1.28
N GLY A 79 15.07 -30.81 0.36
CA GLY A 79 14.16 -29.87 -0.28
C GLY A 79 13.19 -29.22 0.70
N ARG A 80 12.68 -30.01 1.67
CA ARG A 80 11.71 -29.55 2.67
C ARG A 80 12.29 -28.50 3.62
N ASP A 81 13.56 -28.62 4.01
CA ASP A 81 14.20 -27.67 4.93
C ASP A 81 14.41 -26.30 4.26
N VAL A 82 14.87 -26.31 3.00
CA VAL A 82 15.09 -25.08 2.23
C VAL A 82 13.76 -24.38 1.89
N GLU A 83 12.72 -25.14 1.52
CA GLU A 83 11.37 -24.58 1.30
C GLU A 83 10.81 -23.90 2.56
N LEU A 84 11.06 -24.49 3.74
CA LEU A 84 10.64 -23.90 5.01
C LEU A 84 11.45 -22.64 5.34
N GLU A 85 12.77 -22.65 5.13
CA GLU A 85 13.65 -21.48 5.31
C GLU A 85 13.21 -20.32 4.38
N GLU A 86 12.84 -20.62 3.14
CA GLU A 86 12.29 -19.63 2.20
C GLU A 86 10.95 -19.05 2.67
N MET A 87 10.04 -19.88 3.17
CA MET A 87 8.74 -19.42 3.66
C MET A 87 8.89 -18.54 4.91
N ILE A 88 9.82 -18.88 5.81
CA ILE A 88 10.14 -18.06 6.99
C ILE A 88 10.70 -16.71 6.57
N GLU A 89 11.66 -16.67 5.64
CA GLU A 89 12.22 -15.40 5.15
C GLU A 89 11.17 -14.51 4.47
N GLN A 90 10.31 -15.08 3.63
CA GLN A 90 9.23 -14.32 2.99
C GLN A 90 8.26 -13.71 4.02
N LEU A 91 7.92 -14.47 5.06
CA LEU A 91 7.09 -13.98 6.15
C LEU A 91 7.80 -12.87 6.95
N GLN A 92 9.09 -13.02 7.23
CA GLN A 92 9.88 -12.00 7.92
C GLN A 92 9.99 -10.70 7.10
N GLU A 93 10.25 -10.79 5.80
CA GLU A 93 10.33 -9.61 4.92
C GLU A 93 8.98 -8.89 4.86
N LYS A 94 7.87 -9.64 4.78
CA LYS A 94 6.52 -9.09 4.80
C LYS A 94 6.17 -8.45 6.15
N ALA A 95 6.53 -9.08 7.27
CA ALA A 95 6.33 -8.53 8.61
C ALA A 95 7.07 -7.20 8.77
N GLN A 96 8.36 -7.15 8.45
CA GLN A 96 9.13 -5.90 8.50
C GLN A 96 8.60 -4.84 7.53
N GLY A 97 8.08 -5.24 6.36
CA GLY A 97 7.44 -4.32 5.41
C GLY A 97 6.20 -3.67 6.01
N LEU A 98 5.33 -4.47 6.63
CA LEU A 98 4.11 -4.00 7.30
C LEU A 98 4.44 -3.13 8.52
N GLU A 99 5.45 -3.48 9.31
CA GLU A 99 5.91 -2.67 10.45
C GLU A 99 6.35 -1.27 10.00
N ARG A 100 7.19 -1.18 8.96
CA ARG A 100 7.62 0.12 8.41
C ARG A 100 6.45 0.96 7.92
N GLN A 101 5.48 0.35 7.25
CA GLN A 101 4.26 1.05 6.81
C GLN A 101 3.43 1.53 7.99
N ASN A 102 3.28 0.71 9.02
CA ASN A 102 2.54 1.05 10.23
C ASN A 102 3.19 2.24 10.94
N GLU A 103 4.51 2.23 11.11
CA GLU A 103 5.24 3.36 11.68
C GLU A 103 5.09 4.64 10.84
N ALA A 104 5.21 4.55 9.51
CA ALA A 104 5.00 5.71 8.64
C ALA A 104 3.57 6.29 8.76
N LEU A 105 2.55 5.42 8.87
CA LEU A 105 1.17 5.84 9.09
C LEU A 105 0.97 6.46 10.48
N LYS A 106 1.59 5.90 11.52
CA LYS A 106 1.59 6.48 12.87
C LYS A 106 2.21 7.88 12.88
N THR A 107 3.39 8.06 12.26
CA THR A 107 4.04 9.37 12.16
C THR A 107 3.13 10.36 11.44
N ARG A 108 2.54 9.98 10.30
CA ARG A 108 1.59 10.84 9.55
C ARG A 108 0.38 11.21 10.38
N LEU A 109 -0.20 10.26 11.12
CA LEU A 109 -1.35 10.51 11.99
C LEU A 109 -0.99 11.51 13.11
N ILE A 110 0.19 11.36 13.71
CA ILE A 110 0.70 12.26 14.73
C ILE A 110 0.90 13.67 14.16
N SER A 111 1.50 13.80 12.97
CA SER A 111 1.66 15.08 12.28
C SER A 111 0.31 15.72 11.95
N ALA A 112 -0.66 14.94 11.46
CA ALA A 112 -2.00 15.44 11.16
C ALA A 112 -2.78 15.88 12.41
N ARG A 113 -2.57 15.22 13.56
CA ARG A 113 -3.13 15.63 14.85
C ARG A 113 -2.46 16.88 15.43
N GLN A 114 -1.16 17.06 15.19
CA GLN A 114 -0.40 18.21 15.69
C GLN A 114 -0.50 19.44 14.78
N GLN A 115 -1.00 19.29 13.56
CA GLN A 115 -1.31 20.42 12.70
C GLN A 115 -2.41 21.26 13.38
N PRO A 116 -2.14 22.52 13.77
CA PRO A 116 -3.17 23.38 14.33
C PRO A 116 -4.31 23.49 13.33
N GLN A 117 -5.57 23.39 13.77
CA GLN A 117 -6.66 23.81 12.90
C GLN A 117 -6.37 25.25 12.49
N ALA A 118 -6.07 25.47 11.21
CA ALA A 118 -5.97 26.81 10.69
C ALA A 118 -7.32 27.50 10.98
N PRO A 119 -7.35 28.68 11.62
CA PRO A 119 -8.59 29.42 11.79
C PRO A 119 -8.98 29.96 10.41
N GLY A 120 -9.74 29.17 9.65
CA GLY A 120 -9.94 29.41 8.23
C GLY A 120 -11.09 28.60 7.66
N GLY A 121 -12.21 28.55 8.37
CA GLY A 121 -13.46 27.95 7.89
C GLY A 121 -14.60 28.54 8.69
N ARG A 122 -15.13 29.66 8.22
CA ARG A 122 -16.34 30.26 8.80
C ARG A 122 -17.39 29.15 8.89
N GLN A 123 -17.82 28.87 10.11
CA GLN A 123 -19.07 28.17 10.34
C GLN A 123 -20.14 28.93 9.55
N ALA A 124 -20.67 28.34 8.49
CA ALA A 124 -21.94 28.79 7.94
C ALA A 124 -22.94 28.65 9.09
N PRO A 125 -23.63 29.73 9.51
CA PRO A 125 -24.64 29.61 10.55
C PRO A 125 -25.68 28.61 10.04
N HIS A 126 -25.99 27.64 10.89
CA HIS A 126 -27.04 26.64 10.72
C HIS A 126 -28.24 27.23 9.96
N SER A 127 -28.31 26.97 8.65
CA SER A 127 -29.51 27.28 7.88
C SER A 127 -30.54 26.21 8.26
N TYR A 128 -31.30 26.50 9.31
CA TYR A 128 -32.55 25.81 9.59
C TYR A 128 -33.52 26.12 8.45
N ALA A 129 -33.39 25.39 7.35
CA ALA A 129 -34.41 25.35 6.32
C ALA A 129 -35.64 24.68 6.91
N GLN A 130 -36.58 25.49 7.38
CA GLN A 130 -37.96 25.08 7.68
C GLN A 130 -38.60 24.56 6.38
N PRO A 131 -39.07 23.31 6.30
CA PRO A 131 -39.93 22.89 5.21
C PRO A 131 -41.29 23.53 5.44
N ARG A 132 -41.56 24.66 4.79
CA ARG A 132 -42.88 25.30 4.80
C ARG A 132 -43.83 24.44 3.96
N GLY A 133 -44.32 23.37 4.57
CA GLY A 133 -45.36 22.51 4.02
C GLY A 133 -46.66 23.31 3.87
N ASN A 134 -46.99 23.63 2.63
CA ASN A 134 -48.30 24.12 2.23
C ASN A 134 -48.69 23.47 0.91
N ALA A 135 -48.94 22.16 0.96
CA ALA A 135 -49.81 21.50 0.00
C ALA A 135 -51.13 21.23 0.73
N GLY A 136 -52.03 22.21 0.67
CA GLY A 136 -53.38 22.07 1.17
C GLY A 136 -54.11 20.96 0.40
N ARG A 137 -54.48 19.89 1.10
CA ARG A 137 -55.60 19.05 0.68
C ARG A 137 -56.23 18.39 1.91
N ARG A 138 -57.27 19.05 2.44
CA ARG A 138 -58.20 18.41 3.36
C ARG A 138 -58.87 17.23 2.65
N LYS A 139 -58.78 16.03 3.21
CA LYS A 139 -59.88 15.07 3.19
C LYS A 139 -59.97 14.37 4.55
N ALA A 140 -61.20 14.35 5.02
CA ALA A 140 -61.63 13.97 6.35
C ALA A 140 -61.67 12.45 6.54
N SER A 141 -61.60 12.07 7.83
CA SER A 141 -62.32 10.99 8.50
C SER A 141 -62.28 9.57 7.91
N GLU A 142 -61.73 8.64 8.69
CA GLU A 142 -62.40 7.43 9.24
C GLU A 142 -61.30 6.59 9.92
N SER A 143 -61.22 6.61 11.25
CA SER A 143 -61.95 5.75 12.20
C SER A 143 -61.24 4.42 12.41
N ALA A 144 -60.97 4.14 13.68
CA ALA A 144 -60.81 2.81 14.30
C ALA A 144 -59.76 1.88 13.68
N GLY A 145 -58.80 1.34 14.42
CA GLY A 145 -58.81 1.06 15.83
C GLY A 145 -57.74 0.02 16.12
N ALA A 146 -57.44 -0.11 17.42
CA ALA A 146 -56.84 -1.26 18.06
C ALA A 146 -55.40 -1.65 17.65
N GLN A 147 -54.57 -2.23 18.50
CA GLN A 147 -54.47 -2.31 19.96
C GLN A 147 -53.15 -3.07 20.17
N ASP A 148 -52.34 -2.58 21.09
CA ASP A 148 -51.31 -3.25 21.91
C ASP A 148 -50.39 -4.34 21.30
N CYS A 149 -49.10 -3.98 21.18
CA CYS A 149 -47.96 -4.44 22.01
C CYS A 149 -48.05 -5.80 22.78
N PRO A 150 -46.94 -6.33 23.32
CA PRO A 150 -45.61 -6.65 22.76
C PRO A 150 -45.13 -8.06 23.22
N ARG A 151 -43.93 -8.52 22.84
CA ARG A 151 -42.87 -9.05 23.76
C ARG A 151 -41.79 -9.90 23.07
N LYS A 152 -40.56 -9.70 23.57
CA LYS A 152 -39.28 -10.36 23.26
C LYS A 152 -39.29 -11.88 23.53
N GLY A 153 -38.48 -12.63 22.77
CA GLY A 153 -38.03 -13.99 23.09
C GLY A 153 -36.66 -14.29 22.48
N LYS A 154 -35.75 -14.85 23.28
CA LYS A 154 -34.32 -15.10 22.96
C LYS A 154 -34.11 -16.46 22.26
N ALA A 155 -32.99 -16.54 21.52
CA ALA A 155 -32.04 -17.65 21.32
C ALA A 155 -32.54 -19.08 20.96
N GLN A 156 -31.90 -19.69 19.96
CA GLN A 156 -30.96 -20.84 20.09
C GLN A 156 -30.95 -21.74 18.82
N ARG A 157 -29.79 -21.83 18.15
CA ARG A 157 -29.36 -23.00 17.33
C ARG A 157 -28.86 -24.10 18.30
N PRO A 158 -28.67 -25.40 17.95
CA PRO A 158 -28.33 -25.98 16.63
C PRO A 158 -28.94 -27.38 16.36
N ARG A 159 -28.57 -28.06 15.25
CA ARG A 159 -28.44 -29.52 15.23
C ARG A 159 -27.50 -30.01 14.12
N ILE A 160 -26.59 -30.87 14.54
CA ILE A 160 -25.58 -31.63 13.79
C ILE A 160 -26.25 -32.96 13.40
N LEU A 161 -25.98 -33.50 12.21
CA LEU A 161 -26.27 -34.90 11.87
C LEU A 161 -25.10 -35.52 11.08
N SER A 162 -24.67 -36.66 11.64
CA SER A 162 -23.80 -37.77 11.23
C SER A 162 -22.82 -37.65 10.06
#